data_AF-V4PR05-F1
#
_entry.id   AF-V4PR05-F1
#
_cell.length_a   1.000
_cell.length_b   1.000
_cell.length_c   1.000
_cell.angle_alpha   90.00
_cell.angle_beta   90.00
_cell.angle_gamma   90.00
#
_symmetry.space_group_name_H-M   'P 1'
#
loop_
_entity.id
_entity.type
_entity.pdbx_description
1 polymer ?
#
loop_
_entity_poly.entity_id
_entity_poly.type
_entity_poly.pdbx_seq_one_letter_code
_entity_poly.pdbx_strand_id
1 'polypeptide(L)'
;PAGEPPPRRYALTAERFDGKRARELGLLAETYPASELDAALEQWVDNLLLNSPQALKACKDLLLEVGDGDFSADLRQTTEQAIARLRTSSEGQEGLSAFLEKRTPAWQERA
;
A
#
# COMPACT_ATOMS: atom_id res chain seq x y z
N PRO A 1 12.84 -7.42 -2.33
CA PRO A 1 13.47 -7.25 -3.65
C PRO A 1 12.89 -6.02 -4.38
N ALA A 2 13.57 -4.89 -4.22
CA ALA A 2 13.50 -3.64 -4.92
C ALA A 2 13.69 -3.96 -6.39
N GLY A 3 12.73 -3.48 -7.19
CA GLY A 3 12.62 -3.80 -8.60
C GLY A 3 13.98 -3.69 -9.27
N GLU A 4 14.38 -4.75 -9.98
CA GLU A 4 15.55 -4.72 -10.83
C GLU A 4 15.52 -3.43 -11.66
N PRO A 5 16.67 -2.75 -11.87
CA PRO A 5 16.72 -1.63 -12.78
C PRO A 5 16.09 -2.03 -14.11
N PRO A 6 15.39 -1.11 -14.81
CA PRO A 6 14.70 -1.43 -16.06
C PRO A 6 15.66 -2.25 -16.93
N PRO A 7 15.23 -3.42 -17.46
CA PRO A 7 16.16 -4.39 -18.01
C PRO A 7 17.08 -3.68 -18.97
N ARG A 8 18.40 -3.87 -18.80
CA ARG A 8 19.50 -3.14 -19.48
C ARG A 8 19.19 -2.76 -20.94
N ARG A 9 18.44 -3.61 -21.65
CA ARG A 9 17.76 -3.32 -22.93
C ARG A 9 17.14 -1.92 -23.01
N TYR A 10 16.11 -1.59 -22.22
CA TYR A 10 15.35 -0.34 -22.38
C TYR A 10 16.17 0.91 -22.06
N ALA A 11 17.09 0.82 -21.11
CA ALA A 11 18.02 1.90 -20.80
C ALA A 11 18.98 2.20 -21.98
N LEU A 12 19.33 1.20 -22.78
CA LEU A 12 20.25 1.34 -23.92
C LEU A 12 19.54 1.65 -25.24
N THR A 13 18.34 1.11 -25.47
CA THR A 13 17.63 1.24 -26.76
C THR A 13 16.67 2.43 -26.82
N ALA A 14 16.21 2.91 -25.65
CA ALA A 14 15.13 3.91 -25.56
C ALA A 14 13.85 3.53 -26.34
N GLU A 15 13.63 2.23 -26.60
CA GLU A 15 12.46 1.77 -27.32
C GLU A 15 11.19 1.92 -26.49
N ARG A 16 10.05 2.16 -27.17
CA ARG A 16 8.74 2.22 -26.51
C ARG A 16 8.23 0.81 -26.20
N PHE A 17 7.52 0.68 -25.08
CA PHE A 17 6.80 -0.53 -24.69
C PHE A 17 5.42 -0.17 -24.15
N ASP A 18 4.50 -1.14 -24.14
CA ASP A 18 3.12 -0.95 -23.68
C ASP A 18 2.97 -1.22 -22.18
N GLY A 19 1.76 -0.99 -21.66
CA GLY A 19 1.46 -1.21 -20.25
C GLY A 19 1.67 -2.66 -19.81
N LYS A 20 1.30 -3.64 -20.65
CA LYS A 20 1.49 -5.07 -20.35
C LYS A 20 2.95 -5.37 -20.11
N ARG A 21 3.82 -4.89 -21.00
CA ARG A 21 5.25 -5.04 -20.83
C ARG A 21 5.75 -4.30 -19.58
N ALA A 22 5.28 -3.09 -19.31
CA ALA A 22 5.64 -2.35 -18.08
C ALA A 22 5.34 -3.14 -16.80
N ARG A 23 4.21 -3.87 -16.75
CA ARG A 23 3.85 -4.76 -15.65
C ARG A 23 4.81 -5.94 -15.53
N GLU A 24 5.14 -6.61 -16.63
CA GLU A 24 6.12 -7.72 -16.64
C GLU A 24 7.50 -7.29 -16.15
N LEU A 25 7.84 -6.02 -16.34
CA LEU A 25 9.09 -5.40 -15.86
C LEU A 25 9.03 -4.96 -14.39
N GLY A 26 7.88 -5.10 -13.71
CA GLY A 26 7.70 -4.66 -12.33
C GLY A 26 7.54 -3.14 -12.16
N LEU A 27 7.33 -2.37 -13.25
CA LEU A 27 7.13 -0.91 -13.19
C LEU A 27 5.69 -0.53 -12.82
N LEU A 28 4.74 -1.39 -13.14
CA LEU A 28 3.32 -1.25 -12.79
C LEU A 28 2.88 -2.46 -11.99
N ALA A 29 2.06 -2.25 -10.97
CA ALA A 29 1.45 -3.34 -10.20
C ALA A 29 0.43 -4.12 -11.05
N GLU A 30 -0.45 -3.39 -11.75
CA GLU A 30 -1.53 -3.97 -12.57
C GLU A 30 -1.75 -3.21 -13.88
N THR A 31 -2.46 -3.87 -14.80
CA THR A 31 -2.83 -3.35 -16.12
C THR A 31 -4.23 -3.83 -16.48
N TYR A 32 -5.04 -2.96 -17.08
CA TYR A 32 -6.43 -3.23 -17.43
C TYR A 32 -6.73 -2.79 -18.87
N PRO A 33 -7.73 -3.41 -19.55
CA PRO A 33 -8.36 -2.80 -20.71
C PRO A 33 -8.89 -1.40 -20.39
N ALA A 34 -8.85 -0.49 -21.36
CA ALA A 34 -9.28 0.90 -21.14
C ALA A 34 -10.73 1.02 -20.64
N SER A 35 -11.61 0.12 -21.10
CA SER A 35 -13.02 0.07 -20.68
C SER A 35 -13.23 -0.39 -19.23
N GLU A 36 -12.22 -0.99 -18.61
CA GLU A 36 -12.29 -1.54 -17.25
C GLU A 36 -11.46 -0.72 -16.25
N LEU A 37 -10.64 0.22 -16.73
CA LEU A 37 -9.68 0.96 -15.92
C LEU A 37 -10.35 1.74 -14.78
N ASP A 38 -11.42 2.47 -15.08
CA ASP A 38 -12.12 3.29 -14.08
C ASP A 38 -12.75 2.40 -13.00
N ALA A 39 -13.39 1.30 -13.40
CA ALA A 39 -13.99 0.36 -12.45
C ALA A 39 -12.94 -0.29 -11.54
N ALA A 40 -11.78 -0.66 -12.09
CA ALA A 40 -10.68 -1.19 -11.30
C ALA A 40 -10.11 -0.12 -10.35
N LEU A 41 -9.95 1.12 -10.81
CA LEU A 41 -9.48 2.23 -9.98
C LEU A 41 -10.41 2.46 -8.78
N GLU A 42 -11.73 2.51 -9.00
CA GLU A 42 -12.70 2.69 -7.92
C GLU A 42 -12.60 1.55 -6.88
N GLN A 43 -12.42 0.29 -7.32
CA GLN A 43 -12.20 -0.82 -6.38
C GLN A 43 -10.94 -0.63 -5.53
N TRP A 44 -9.86 -0.11 -6.10
CA TRP A 44 -8.64 0.22 -5.34
C TRP A 44 -8.88 1.34 -4.33
N VAL A 45 -9.58 2.40 -4.74
CA VAL A 45 -9.91 3.54 -3.89
C VAL A 45 -10.80 3.10 -2.73
N ASP A 46 -11.90 2.39 -3.02
CA ASP A 46 -12.82 1.85 -2.03
C ASP A 46 -12.08 1.01 -0.99
N ASN A 47 -11.25 0.06 -1.43
CA ASN A 47 -10.48 -0.79 -0.53
C ASN A 47 -9.54 0.01 0.37
N LEU A 48 -8.90 1.07 -0.14
CA LEU A 48 -8.03 1.93 0.66
C LEU A 48 -8.84 2.72 1.68
N LEU A 49 -9.98 3.30 1.29
CA LEU A 49 -10.84 4.13 2.14
C LEU A 49 -11.50 3.36 3.29
N LEU A 50 -11.55 2.02 3.23
CA LEU A 50 -11.96 1.21 4.37
C LEU A 50 -11.04 1.38 5.59
N ASN A 51 -9.79 1.78 5.40
CA ASN A 51 -8.76 1.77 6.42
C ASN A 51 -8.57 3.14 7.09
N SER A 52 -8.05 3.13 8.31
CA SER A 52 -7.65 4.33 9.04
C SER A 52 -6.55 5.09 8.27
N PRO A 53 -6.69 6.41 8.02
CA PRO A 53 -5.65 7.22 7.37
C PRO A 53 -4.30 7.18 8.12
N GLN A 54 -4.34 7.17 9.46
CA GLN A 54 -3.15 7.04 10.29
C GLN A 54 -2.46 5.68 10.09
N ALA A 55 -3.25 4.60 10.07
CA ALA A 55 -2.72 3.25 9.88
C ALA A 55 -2.12 3.08 8.48
N LEU A 56 -2.77 3.59 7.42
CA LEU A 56 -2.23 3.53 6.07
C LEU A 56 -0.91 4.28 5.93
N LYS A 57 -0.80 5.47 6.54
CA LYS A 57 0.45 6.24 6.54
C LYS A 57 1.58 5.45 7.21
N ALA A 58 1.33 4.97 8.43
CA ALA A 58 2.35 4.23 9.17
C ALA A 58 2.73 2.89 8.48
N CYS A 59 1.76 2.21 7.85
CA CYS A 59 2.04 1.02 7.05
C CYS A 59 2.96 1.33 5.87
N LYS A 60 2.71 2.42 5.13
CA LYS A 60 3.60 2.88 4.05
C LYS A 60 5.01 3.18 4.55
N ASP A 61 5.12 3.89 5.68
CA ASP A 61 6.41 4.23 6.27
C ASP A 61 7.18 2.96 6.68
N LEU A 62 6.53 2.00 7.32
CA LEU A 62 7.13 0.71 7.70
C LEU A 62 7.56 -0.12 6.48
N LEU A 63 6.74 -0.18 5.42
CA LEU A 63 7.09 -0.89 4.19
C LEU A 63 8.33 -0.30 3.51
N LEU A 64 8.49 1.03 3.55
CA LEU A 64 9.68 1.71 3.04
C LEU A 64 10.93 1.42 3.90
N GLU A 65 10.77 1.36 5.21
CA GLU A 65 11.86 1.05 6.14
C GLU A 65 12.33 -0.41 6.03
N VAL A 66 11.38 -1.34 5.86
CA VAL A 66 11.70 -2.76 5.63
C VAL A 66 12.43 -2.93 4.29
N GLY A 67 11.92 -2.32 3.22
CA GLY A 67 12.55 -2.34 1.90
C GLY A 67 13.07 -3.71 1.47
N ASP A 68 14.36 -3.76 1.14
CA ASP A 68 15.14 -4.97 0.81
C ASP A 68 16.10 -5.41 1.92
N GLY A 69 16.05 -4.72 3.06
CA GLY A 69 16.97 -4.97 4.15
C GLY A 69 16.81 -6.35 4.76
N ASP A 70 17.87 -6.82 5.41
CA ASP A 70 17.77 -7.97 6.29
C ASP A 70 16.83 -7.66 7.46
N PHE A 71 16.00 -8.63 7.84
CA PHE A 71 15.11 -8.55 9.00
C PHE A 71 15.91 -8.53 10.30
N SER A 72 16.40 -7.35 10.67
CA SER A 72 17.16 -7.13 11.90
C SER A 72 16.25 -7.14 13.13
N ALA A 73 16.85 -7.40 14.30
CA ALA A 73 16.14 -7.31 15.57
C ALA A 73 15.60 -5.90 15.83
N ASP A 74 16.36 -4.87 15.43
CA ASP A 74 15.97 -3.46 15.58
C ASP A 74 14.76 -3.12 14.71
N LEU A 75 14.76 -3.52 13.43
CA LEU A 75 13.62 -3.32 12.52
C LEU A 75 12.35 -4.00 13.04
N ARG A 76 12.51 -5.22 13.58
CA ARG A 76 11.42 -5.93 14.24
C ARG A 76 10.89 -5.15 15.45
N GLN A 77 11.78 -4.69 16.33
CA GLN A 77 11.39 -3.93 17.52
C GLN A 77 10.69 -2.61 17.14
N THR A 78 11.19 -1.87 16.16
CA THR A 78 10.56 -0.64 15.64
C THR A 78 9.16 -0.93 15.11
N THR A 79 9.00 -2.00 14.32
CA THR A 79 7.71 -2.42 13.76
C THR A 79 6.72 -2.79 14.86
N GLU A 80 7.13 -3.59 15.84
CA GLU A 80 6.30 -3.98 16.99
C GLU A 80 5.83 -2.76 17.79
N GLN A 81 6.73 -1.79 18.04
CA GLN A 81 6.40 -0.55 18.73
C GLN A 81 5.43 0.33 17.94
N ALA A 82 5.62 0.44 16.61
CA ALA A 82 4.72 1.19 15.75
C ALA A 82 3.30 0.59 15.78
N ILE A 83 3.18 -0.73 15.64
CA ILE A 83 1.90 -1.44 15.72
C ILE A 83 1.23 -1.24 17.08
N ALA A 84 2.00 -1.36 18.18
CA ALA A 84 1.48 -1.16 19.53
C ALA A 84 0.92 0.26 19.72
N ARG A 85 1.64 1.29 19.25
CA ARG A 85 1.20 2.70 19.31
C ARG A 85 -0.03 2.97 18.46
N LEU A 86 -0.11 2.41 17.25
CA LEU A 86 -1.29 2.55 16.39
C LEU A 86 -2.51 1.90 17.04
N ARG A 87 -2.35 0.75 17.68
CA ARG A 87 -3.47 0.03 18.30
C ARG A 87 -4.09 0.79 19.47
N THR A 88 -3.31 1.60 20.18
CA THR A 88 -3.79 2.44 21.29
C THR A 88 -4.10 3.88 20.88
N SER A 89 -4.00 4.22 19.59
CA SER A 89 -4.33 5.56 19.08
C SER A 89 -5.85 5.79 19.03
N SER A 90 -6.26 7.04 18.81
CA SER A 90 -7.68 7.38 18.63
C SER A 90 -8.32 6.62 17.46
N GLU A 91 -7.67 6.55 16.30
CA GLU A 91 -8.18 5.79 15.15
C GLU A 91 -8.14 4.27 15.39
N GLY A 92 -7.12 3.78 16.10
CA GLY A 92 -7.05 2.36 16.48
C GLY A 92 -8.17 1.93 17.42
N GLN A 93 -8.48 2.76 18.42
CA GLN A 93 -9.60 2.51 19.33
C GLN A 93 -10.95 2.66 18.63
N GLU A 94 -11.12 3.69 17.80
CA GLU A 94 -12.33 3.89 17.01
C GLU A 94 -12.60 2.71 16.07
N GLY A 95 -11.59 2.17 15.38
CA GLY A 95 -11.76 1.00 14.52
C GLY A 95 -12.22 -0.23 15.28
N LEU A 96 -11.61 -0.48 16.44
CA LEU A 96 -12.00 -1.60 17.30
C LEU A 96 -13.43 -1.43 17.83
N SER A 97 -13.78 -0.24 18.31
CA SER A 97 -15.14 0.08 18.78
C SER A 97 -16.17 -0.06 17.67
N ALA A 98 -15.93 0.53 16.50
CA ALA A 98 -16.83 0.45 15.35
C ALA A 98 -17.09 -0.99 14.91
N PHE A 99 -16.05 -1.83 14.90
CA PHE A 99 -16.16 -3.25 14.62
C PHE A 99 -17.04 -3.99 15.66
N LEU A 100 -16.79 -3.76 16.96
CA LEU A 100 -17.57 -4.38 18.04
C LEU A 100 -19.03 -3.91 18.04
N GLU A 101 -19.26 -2.65 17.72
CA GLU A 101 -20.59 -2.01 17.66
C GLU A 101 -21.31 -2.25 16.32
N LYS A 102 -20.68 -2.93 15.35
CA LYS A 102 -21.20 -3.19 14.00
C LYS A 102 -21.64 -1.93 13.27
N ARG A 103 -20.87 -0.85 13.40
CA ARG A 103 -21.07 0.41 12.69
C ARG A 103 -19.86 0.72 11.81
N THR A 104 -20.03 1.65 10.90
CA THR A 104 -18.92 2.23 10.15
C THR A 104 -18.04 3.07 11.09
N PRO A 105 -16.70 3.03 10.93
CA PRO A 105 -15.82 3.90 11.68
C PRO A 105 -15.91 5.34 11.16
N ALA A 106 -15.68 6.31 12.05
CA ALA A 106 -15.90 7.74 11.77
C ALA A 106 -15.07 8.29 10.59
N TRP A 107 -13.94 7.67 10.24
CA TRP A 107 -13.16 8.10 9.06
C TRP A 107 -13.83 7.75 7.73
N GLN A 108 -14.73 6.77 7.69
CA GLN A 108 -15.51 6.44 6.49
C GLN A 108 -16.72 7.37 6.31
N GLU A 109 -17.21 8.02 7.37
CA GLU A 109 -18.31 8.99 7.27
C GLU A 109 -17.87 10.33 6.66
N ARG A 110 -16.55 10.58 6.58
CA ARG A 110 -15.95 11.82 6.07
C ARG A 110 -15.32 11.67 4.68
N ALA A 111 -15.34 10.46 4.11
CA ALA A 111 -14.82 10.16 2.78
C ALA A 111 -15.85 10.47 1.69
#